data_AF-A0A954RZ71-F1
#
_entry.id   AF-A0A954RZ71-F1
#
_cell.length_a   1.000
_cell.length_b   1.000
_cell.length_c   1.000
_cell.angle_alpha   90.00
_cell.angle_beta   90.00
_cell.angle_gamma   90.00
#
_symmetry.space_group_name_H-M   'P 1'
#
loop_
_entity.id
_entity.type
_entity.pdbx_description
1 polymer ?
#
loop_
_entity_poly.entity_id
_entity_poly.type
_entity_poly.pdbx_seq_one_letter_code
_entity_poly.pdbx_strand_id
1 'polypeptide(L)'
;MSIMYAAGMMGGRDAVQDTASHGTETTEQQASVEDVYGKAVNRFELTDQLGRKFRSEEMLGKIWVASIFFADCPGFCPQQNRQMQLIQNEFGDLGVECVSITCDPEKDTPPRLLSYSSKFDA
;
A
#
# COMPACT_ATOMS: atom_id res chain seq x y z
N MET A 1 -8.99 -6.49 6.92
CA MET A 1 -7.93 -5.56 6.45
C MET A 1 -6.61 -6.07 6.98
N SER A 2 -5.60 -6.29 6.15
CA SER A 2 -4.33 -6.83 6.64
C SER A 2 -3.29 -5.72 6.85
N ILE A 3 -2.56 -5.75 7.96
CA ILE A 3 -1.53 -4.75 8.28
C ILE A 3 -0.14 -5.37 8.10
N MET A 4 0.61 -4.82 7.16
CA MET A 4 1.86 -5.36 6.65
C MET A 4 3.04 -4.50 7.05
N TYR A 5 4.17 -5.17 7.26
CA TYR A 5 5.46 -4.57 7.58
C TYR A 5 6.58 -5.25 6.81
N ALA A 6 7.56 -4.45 6.39
CA ALA A 6 8.78 -4.93 5.76
C ALA A 6 9.85 -5.23 6.81
N ALA A 7 10.02 -6.50 7.17
CA ALA A 7 11.20 -6.94 7.90
C ALA A 7 12.43 -6.88 6.96
N GLY A 8 13.30 -5.88 7.15
CA GLY A 8 14.68 -5.94 6.66
C GLY A 8 14.98 -5.44 5.24
N MET A 9 14.26 -4.46 4.68
CA MET A 9 14.69 -3.78 3.45
C MET A 9 15.59 -2.56 3.76
N MET A 10 16.86 -2.82 4.11
CA MET A 10 17.92 -1.82 4.00
C MET A 10 18.44 -1.80 2.55
N GLY A 11 18.28 -0.65 1.87
CA GLY A 11 19.13 -0.25 0.74
C GLY A 11 18.41 0.02 -0.58
N GLY A 12 18.39 1.29 -1.00
CA GLY A 12 18.03 1.70 -2.37
C GLY A 12 17.33 3.05 -2.44
N ARG A 13 18.00 4.14 -2.07
CA ARG A 13 17.54 5.50 -2.41
C ARG A 13 18.01 5.81 -3.83
N ASP A 14 17.23 5.45 -4.83
CA ASP A 14 17.48 5.96 -6.18
C ASP A 14 16.72 7.27 -6.37
N ALA A 15 17.50 8.33 -6.58
CA ALA A 15 17.03 9.67 -6.85
C ALA A 15 16.27 9.71 -8.18
N VAL A 16 14.99 10.07 -8.12
CA VAL A 16 14.22 10.47 -9.31
C VAL A 16 14.80 11.82 -9.78
N GLN A 17 15.44 11.81 -10.96
CA GLN A 17 15.91 13.02 -11.62
C GLN A 17 14.74 13.67 -12.37
N ASP A 18 14.52 14.94 -12.06
CA ASP A 18 13.54 15.82 -12.66
C ASP A 18 14.06 16.33 -14.02
N THR A 19 13.47 15.86 -15.12
CA THR A 19 13.70 16.43 -16.45
C THR A 19 12.41 17.03 -16.96
N ALA A 20 12.22 18.32 -16.68
CA ALA A 20 11.23 19.14 -17.34
C ALA A 20 11.74 19.54 -18.74
N SER A 21 11.06 19.09 -19.79
CA SER A 21 11.11 19.70 -21.12
C SER A 21 9.68 19.99 -21.59
N HIS A 22 9.32 21.27 -21.63
CA HIS A 22 8.09 21.77 -22.24
C HIS A 22 8.27 21.80 -23.76
N GLY A 23 7.45 21.02 -24.47
CA GLY A 23 7.20 21.14 -25.90
C GLY A 23 5.71 20.97 -26.15
N THR A 24 5.04 22.02 -26.59
CA THR A 24 3.62 22.01 -26.95
C THR A 24 3.46 21.56 -28.40
N GLU A 25 3.07 20.31 -28.61
CA GLU A 25 2.51 19.82 -29.87
C GLU A 25 1.21 19.07 -29.57
N THR A 26 0.09 19.62 -30.06
CA THR A 26 -1.23 19.01 -30.00
C THR A 26 -1.29 17.84 -30.97
N THR A 27 -0.90 16.66 -30.49
CA THR A 27 -1.22 15.37 -31.12
C THR A 27 -2.29 14.70 -30.27
N GLU A 28 -3.37 14.21 -30.86
CA GLU A 28 -4.29 13.27 -30.21
C GLU A 28 -3.53 11.97 -29.95
N GLN A 29 -2.76 11.97 -28.87
CA GLN A 29 -1.91 10.87 -28.46
C GLN A 29 -2.78 9.93 -27.62
N GLN A 30 -3.13 8.77 -28.17
CA GLN A 30 -3.80 7.70 -27.42
C GLN A 30 -2.92 7.37 -26.22
N ALA A 31 -3.36 7.80 -25.03
CA ALA A 31 -2.71 7.46 -23.77
C ALA A 31 -2.66 5.93 -23.66
N SER A 32 -1.46 5.38 -23.48
CA SER A 32 -1.29 3.96 -23.22
C SER A 32 -1.89 3.59 -21.86
N VAL A 33 -2.16 2.30 -21.62
CA VAL A 33 -2.65 1.82 -20.31
C VAL A 33 -1.70 2.24 -19.19
N GLU A 34 -0.39 2.28 -19.44
CA GLU A 34 0.61 2.74 -18.49
C GLU A 34 0.53 4.26 -18.24
N ASP A 35 0.18 5.05 -19.25
CA ASP A 35 -0.01 6.50 -19.09
C ASP A 35 -1.25 6.82 -18.23
N VAL A 36 -2.26 5.94 -18.25
CA VAL A 36 -3.51 6.11 -17.50
C VAL A 36 -3.42 5.51 -16.09
N TYR A 37 -2.86 4.32 -15.94
CA TYR A 37 -2.88 3.54 -14.69
C TYR A 37 -1.52 3.38 -14.02
N GLY A 38 -0.46 3.89 -14.64
CA GLY A 38 0.91 3.70 -14.18
C GLY A 38 1.44 2.30 -14.45
N LYS A 39 2.71 2.10 -14.05
CA LYS A 39 3.37 0.79 -14.14
C LYS A 39 2.83 -0.16 -13.07
N ALA A 40 2.84 -1.44 -13.39
CA ALA A 40 2.53 -2.48 -12.41
C ALA A 40 3.48 -2.40 -11.20
N VAL A 41 2.94 -2.72 -10.02
CA VAL A 41 3.72 -2.79 -8.77
C VAL A 41 4.72 -3.95 -8.87
N ASN A 42 5.98 -3.69 -8.50
CA ASN A 42 7.01 -4.72 -8.44
C ASN A 42 6.64 -5.81 -7.42
N ARG A 43 7.14 -7.03 -7.63
CA ARG A 43 6.93 -8.12 -6.68
C ARG A 43 7.58 -7.80 -5.34
N PHE A 44 6.87 -8.10 -4.26
CA PHE A 44 7.35 -7.90 -2.90
C PHE A 44 6.85 -9.00 -1.97
N GLU A 45 7.60 -9.22 -0.89
CA GLU A 45 7.22 -10.08 0.22
C GLU A 45 7.30 -9.28 1.52
N LEU A 46 6.24 -9.33 2.32
CA LEU A 46 6.11 -8.67 3.61
C LEU A 46 5.72 -9.68 4.69
N THR A 47 5.64 -9.21 5.93
CA THR A 47 5.11 -9.97 7.06
C THR A 47 3.96 -9.20 7.68
N ASP A 48 2.86 -9.89 7.96
CA ASP A 48 1.68 -9.29 8.58
C ASP A 48 1.80 -9.19 10.11
N GLN A 49 0.79 -8.57 10.74
CA GLN A 49 0.74 -8.39 12.19
C GLN A 49 0.68 -9.71 12.99
N LEU A 50 0.30 -10.83 12.35
CA LEU A 50 0.27 -12.16 12.94
C LEU A 50 1.55 -12.96 12.66
N GLY A 51 2.55 -12.36 12.02
CA GLY A 51 3.81 -13.01 11.66
C GLY A 51 3.71 -13.90 10.41
N ARG A 52 2.61 -13.83 9.65
CA ARG A 52 2.43 -14.59 8.41
C ARG A 52 3.11 -13.86 7.25
N LYS A 53 3.66 -14.63 6.31
CA LYS A 53 4.21 -14.09 5.07
C LYS A 53 3.07 -13.63 4.16
N PHE A 54 3.28 -12.48 3.53
CA PHE A 54 2.38 -11.92 2.52
C PHE A 54 3.17 -11.65 1.26
N ARG A 55 2.75 -12.25 0.14
CA ARG A 55 3.39 -12.08 -1.16
C ARG A 55 2.45 -11.33 -2.09
N SER A 56 2.99 -10.33 -2.80
CA SER A 56 2.24 -9.56 -3.82
C SER A 56 1.54 -10.44 -4.86
N GLU A 57 2.08 -11.64 -5.11
CA GLU A 57 1.55 -12.67 -5.98
C GLU A 57 0.16 -13.16 -5.58
N GLU A 58 -0.16 -13.13 -4.29
CA GLU A 58 -1.46 -13.56 -3.77
C GLU A 58 -2.59 -12.61 -4.18
N MET A 59 -2.24 -11.42 -4.69
CA MET A 59 -3.16 -10.40 -5.19
C MET A 59 -3.36 -10.46 -6.71
N LEU A 60 -2.65 -11.34 -7.44
CA LEU A 60 -2.82 -11.46 -8.89
C LEU A 60 -4.27 -11.85 -9.23
N GLY A 61 -4.91 -11.05 -10.08
CA GLY A 61 -6.31 -11.26 -10.47
C GLY A 61 -7.34 -10.78 -9.44
N LYS A 62 -6.91 -10.16 -8.34
CA LYS A 62 -7.79 -9.55 -7.34
C LYS A 62 -7.81 -8.03 -7.46
N ILE A 63 -8.94 -7.43 -7.11
CA ILE A 63 -9.01 -5.98 -6.85
C ILE A 63 -8.54 -5.78 -5.42
N TRP A 64 -7.54 -4.93 -5.22
CA TRP A 64 -7.04 -4.63 -3.90
C TRP A 64 -6.72 -3.15 -3.77
N VAL A 65 -6.90 -2.64 -2.54
CA VAL A 65 -6.63 -1.26 -2.18
C VAL A 65 -5.47 -1.26 -1.19
N ALA A 66 -4.43 -0.51 -1.51
CA ALA A 66 -3.26 -0.35 -0.66
C ALA A 66 -3.29 1.00 0.08
N SER A 67 -2.95 1.02 1.36
CA SER A 67 -2.66 2.25 2.11
C SER A 67 -1.25 2.21 2.67
N ILE A 68 -0.57 3.37 2.71
CA ILE A 68 0.73 3.53 3.37
C ILE A 68 0.52 4.36 4.64
N PHE A 69 1.06 3.92 5.78
CA PHE A 69 0.88 4.58 7.08
C PHE A 69 2.07 4.33 8.02
N PHE A 70 2.03 4.85 9.25
CA PHE A 70 2.83 4.37 10.38
C PHE A 70 2.02 4.51 11.67
N ALA A 71 2.23 3.62 12.65
CA ALA A 71 1.30 3.45 13.77
C ALA A 71 1.24 4.66 14.73
N ASP A 72 2.36 5.37 14.89
CA ASP A 72 2.50 6.54 15.79
C ASP A 72 2.12 7.88 15.11
N CYS A 73 1.51 7.85 13.92
CA CYS A 73 1.16 9.07 13.20
C CYS A 73 0.12 9.91 13.96
N PRO A 74 0.43 11.17 14.32
CA PRO A 74 -0.50 12.05 15.03
C PRO A 74 -1.57 12.68 14.11
N GLY A 75 -1.44 12.50 12.80
CA GLY A 75 -2.26 13.14 11.78
C GLY A 75 -3.38 12.25 11.26
N PHE A 76 -3.46 12.13 9.93
CA PHE A 76 -4.61 11.55 9.24
C PHE A 76 -4.60 10.01 9.14
N CYS A 77 -3.49 9.33 9.47
CA CYS A 77 -3.38 7.87 9.28
C CYS A 77 -4.45 7.06 10.03
N PRO A 78 -4.89 7.39 11.27
CA PRO A 78 -6.01 6.70 11.89
C PRO A 78 -7.32 6.84 11.11
N GLN A 79 -7.57 8.03 10.54
CA GLN A 79 -8.75 8.27 9.71
C GLN A 79 -8.66 7.51 8.38
N GLN A 80 -7.49 7.47 7.75
CA GLN A 80 -7.22 6.70 6.53
C GLN A 80 -7.47 5.20 6.75
N ASN A 81 -6.93 4.62 7.83
CA ASN A 81 -7.12 3.20 8.12
C ASN A 81 -8.57 2.87 8.52
N ARG A 82 -9.32 3.83 9.09
CA ARG A 82 -10.77 3.70 9.22
C ARG A 82 -11.47 3.68 7.85
N GLN A 83 -11.03 4.45 6.86
CA GLN A 83 -11.60 4.35 5.50
C GLN A 83 -11.30 2.98 4.87
N MET A 84 -10.09 2.45 5.08
CA MET A 84 -9.73 1.11 4.62
C MET A 84 -10.62 0.03 5.26
N GLN A 85 -10.93 0.14 6.55
CA GLN A 85 -11.90 -0.73 7.22
C GLN A 85 -13.28 -0.65 6.56
N LEU A 86 -13.78 0.57 6.27
CA LEU A 86 -15.08 0.76 5.64
C LEU A 86 -15.13 0.14 4.23
N ILE A 87 -14.07 0.33 3.42
CA ILE A 87 -13.96 -0.29 2.10
C ILE A 87 -13.97 -1.81 2.22
N GLN A 88 -13.21 -2.38 3.16
CA GLN A 88 -13.17 -3.82 3.37
C GLN A 88 -14.54 -4.38 3.78
N ASN A 89 -15.26 -3.69 4.65
CA ASN A 89 -16.57 -4.12 5.13
C ASN A 89 -17.63 -4.07 4.02
N GLU A 90 -17.59 -3.05 3.17
CA GLU A 90 -18.59 -2.87 2.10
C GLU A 90 -18.33 -3.78 0.89
N PHE A 91 -17.05 -3.95 0.51
CA PHE A 91 -16.67 -4.59 -0.75
C PHE A 91 -15.92 -5.92 -0.58
N GLY A 92 -15.66 -6.37 0.65
CA GLY A 92 -14.95 -7.62 0.93
C GLY A 92 -15.63 -8.84 0.31
N ASP A 93 -16.95 -8.94 0.43
CA ASP A 93 -17.74 -10.03 -0.14
C ASP A 93 -17.79 -10.00 -1.69
N LEU A 94 -17.41 -8.87 -2.29
CA LEU A 94 -17.26 -8.69 -3.73
C LEU A 94 -15.83 -8.97 -4.22
N GLY A 95 -14.94 -9.42 -3.32
CA GLY A 95 -13.56 -9.79 -3.64
C GLY A 95 -12.56 -8.64 -3.60
N VAL A 96 -12.90 -7.51 -2.94
CA VAL A 96 -11.95 -6.41 -2.70
C VAL A 96 -11.14 -6.68 -1.43
N GLU A 97 -9.82 -6.60 -1.55
CA GLU A 97 -8.89 -6.80 -0.44
C GLU A 97 -8.22 -5.49 -0.03
N CYS A 98 -8.23 -5.16 1.27
CA CYS A 98 -7.56 -3.97 1.80
C CYS A 98 -6.25 -4.34 2.51
N VAL A 99 -5.15 -3.72 2.07
CA VAL A 99 -3.80 -3.93 2.59
C VAL A 99 -3.22 -2.61 3.08
N SER A 100 -2.84 -2.52 4.35
CA SER A 100 -2.20 -1.34 4.94
C SER A 100 -0.74 -1.64 5.23
N ILE A 101 0.19 -0.92 4.62
CA ILE A 101 1.64 -1.18 4.69
C ILE A 101 2.30 -0.06 5.50
N THR A 102 3.05 -0.42 6.54
CA THR A 102 3.81 0.59 7.30
C THR A 102 5.05 1.07 6.54
N CYS A 103 5.34 2.37 6.62
CA CYS A 103 6.59 2.97 6.19
C CYS A 103 7.60 3.23 7.34
N ASP A 104 7.27 2.89 8.60
CA ASP A 104 8.18 2.94 9.77
C ASP A 104 8.49 1.53 10.31
N PRO A 105 9.22 0.70 9.54
CA PRO A 105 9.50 -0.68 9.91
C PRO A 105 10.29 -0.85 11.22
N GLU A 106 11.09 0.14 11.62
CA GLU A 106 11.91 0.03 12.82
C GLU A 106 11.07 0.06 14.09
N LYS A 107 9.96 0.81 14.08
CA LYS A 107 9.05 0.92 15.23
C LYS A 107 7.81 0.04 15.09
N ASP A 108 7.31 -0.17 13.88
CA ASP A 108 6.06 -0.89 13.64
C ASP A 108 6.29 -2.41 13.57
N THR A 109 6.70 -2.98 14.69
CA THR A 109 6.89 -4.42 14.85
C THR A 109 5.55 -5.18 14.81
N PRO A 110 5.53 -6.49 14.49
CA PRO A 110 4.27 -7.25 14.41
C PRO A 110 3.39 -7.14 15.67
N PRO A 111 3.92 -7.23 16.92
CA PRO A 111 3.10 -7.02 18.12
C PRO A 111 2.48 -5.61 18.22
N ARG A 112 3.22 -4.57 17.79
CA ARG A 112 2.71 -3.20 17.78
C ARG A 112 1.64 -3.02 16.72
N LEU A 113 1.85 -3.58 15.53
CA LEU A 113 0.86 -3.57 14.46
C LEU A 113 -0.40 -4.37 14.82
N LEU A 114 -0.26 -5.46 15.56
CA LEU A 114 -1.40 -6.21 16.09
C LEU A 114 -2.21 -5.34 17.06
N SER A 115 -1.55 -4.67 18.00
CA SER A 115 -2.22 -3.73 18.91
C SER A 115 -2.82 -2.52 18.18
N TYR A 116 -2.25 -2.09 17.06
CA TYR A 116 -2.80 -1.02 16.25
C TYR A 116 -4.04 -1.48 15.47
N SER A 117 -3.99 -2.69 14.89
CA SER A 117 -5.04 -3.30 14.08
C SER A 117 -6.35 -3.51 14.84
N SER A 118 -6.29 -3.75 16.15
CA SER A 118 -7.48 -3.93 17.00
C SER A 118 -8.40 -2.71 17.07
N LYS A 119 -7.95 -1.53 16.62
CA LYS A 119 -8.78 -0.32 16.52
C LYS A 119 -9.69 -0.31 15.29
N PHE A 120 -9.47 -1.25 14.36
CA PHE A 120 -10.07 -1.29 13.03
C PHE A 120 -10.60 -2.70 12.67
N ASP A 121 -10.80 -3.57 13.66
CA ASP A 121 -11.26 -4.96 13.48
C ASP A 121 -10.47 -5.71 12.39
N ALA A 122 -9.15 -5.51 12.40
CA ALA A 122 -8.20 -5.94 11.37
C ALA A 122 -7.24 -7.01 11.88
#